data_AF-A0A2G6C7W5-F1
#
_entry.id   AF-A0A2G6C7W5-F1
#
_cell.length_a   1.000
_cell.length_b   1.000
_cell.length_c   1.000
_cell.angle_alpha   90.00
_cell.angle_beta   90.00
_cell.angle_gamma   90.00
#
_symmetry.space_group_name_H-M   'P 1'
#
loop_
_entity.id
_entity.type
_entity.pdbx_description
1 polymer ?
#
loop_
_entity_poly.entity_id
_entity_poly.type
_entity_poly.pdbx_seq_one_letter_code
_entity_poly.pdbx_strand_id
1 'polypeptide(L)'
;MIRKLISLAVLLLTMIVGISFYLSPDDLAKCDAGPTVFGKCRTAKAIVVISGGDTDARTDEAIRLYKDGWAKYLVVSGAAADKTGLSNAAAMRQRAMSRGV
;
A
#
# COMPACT_ATOMS: atom_id res chain seq x y z
N MET A 1 22.27 -31.00 -16.68
CA MET A 1 22.02 -30.36 -15.37
C MET A 1 21.65 -28.88 -15.53
N ILE A 2 22.44 -28.08 -16.28
CA ILE A 2 22.17 -26.65 -16.53
C ILE A 2 20.76 -26.37 -17.09
N ARG A 3 20.28 -27.12 -18.09
CA ARG A 3 18.93 -26.92 -18.64
C ARG A 3 17.82 -27.05 -17.59
N LYS A 4 17.94 -28.01 -16.67
CA LYS A 4 16.96 -28.23 -15.58
C LYS A 4 16.99 -27.07 -14.56
N LEU A 5 18.17 -26.54 -14.26
CA LEU A 5 18.33 -25.36 -13.39
C LEU A 5 17.71 -24.12 -14.02
N ILE A 6 17.91 -23.91 -15.33
CA ILE A 6 17.30 -22.79 -16.07
C ILE A 6 15.77 -22.94 -16.05
N SER A 7 15.23 -24.13 -16.35
CA SER A 7 13.78 -24.36 -16.31
C SER A 7 13.19 -24.10 -14.92
N LEU A 8 13.87 -24.54 -13.85
CA LEU A 8 13.43 -24.28 -12.48
C LEU A 8 13.46 -22.78 -12.15
N ALA A 9 14.52 -22.08 -12.54
CA ALA A 9 14.64 -20.64 -12.32
C ALA A 9 13.54 -19.86 -13.06
N VAL A 10 13.24 -20.23 -14.31
CA VAL A 10 12.15 -19.63 -15.09
C VAL A 10 10.80 -19.90 -14.43
N LEU A 11 10.54 -21.13 -14.00
CA LEU A 11 9.31 -21.48 -13.30
C LEU A 11 9.15 -20.64 -12.02
N LEU A 12 10.21 -20.53 -11.23
CA LEU A 12 10.20 -19.75 -9.98
C LEU A 12 9.93 -18.27 -10.24
N LEU A 13 10.58 -17.69 -11.26
CA LEU A 13 10.36 -16.31 -11.67
C LEU A 13 8.91 -16.09 -12.13
N THR A 14 8.36 -16.98 -12.97
CA THR A 14 6.97 -16.87 -13.42
C THR A 14 5.98 -16.96 -12.27
N MET A 15 6.25 -17.81 -11.28
CA MET A 15 5.41 -17.94 -10.08
C MET A 15 5.44 -16.66 -9.24
N ILE A 16 6.63 -16.10 -8.98
CA ILE A 16 6.77 -14.84 -8.24
C ILE A 16 6.03 -13.70 -8.95
N VAL A 17 6.24 -13.54 -10.25
CA VAL A 17 5.56 -12.50 -11.04
C VAL A 17 4.05 -12.71 -11.07
N GLY A 18 3.59 -13.93 -11.31
CA GLY A 18 2.16 -14.26 -11.37
C GLY A 18 1.45 -14.01 -10.04
N ILE A 19 2.03 -14.45 -8.93
CA ILE A 19 1.48 -14.21 -7.58
C ILE A 19 1.48 -12.71 -7.25
N SER A 20 2.55 -11.99 -7.60
CA SER A 20 2.65 -10.55 -7.33
C SER A 20 1.55 -9.77 -8.07
N PHE A 21 1.31 -10.09 -9.34
CA PHE A 21 0.22 -9.50 -10.13
C PHE A 21 -1.16 -9.82 -9.55
N TYR A 22 -1.36 -11.04 -9.07
CA TYR A 22 -2.64 -11.46 -8.49
C TYR A 22 -2.93 -10.78 -7.13
N LEU A 23 -1.92 -10.64 -6.28
CA LEU A 23 -2.09 -10.11 -4.92
C LEU A 23 -2.04 -8.58 -4.83
N SER A 24 -1.59 -7.89 -5.87
CA SER A 24 -1.36 -6.44 -5.85
C SER A 24 -2.10 -5.68 -6.96
N PRO A 25 -3.43 -5.85 -7.11
CA PRO A 25 -4.20 -5.03 -8.04
C PRO A 25 -4.16 -3.56 -7.60
N ASP A 26 -3.94 -2.66 -8.56
CA ASP A 26 -4.02 -1.22 -8.36
C ASP A 26 -5.28 -0.68 -9.05
N ASP A 27 -6.33 -0.44 -8.25
CA ASP A 27 -7.59 0.11 -8.73
C ASP A 27 -7.48 1.58 -9.16
N LEU A 28 -6.53 2.32 -8.60
CA LEU A 28 -6.29 3.74 -8.89
C LEU A 28 -5.45 3.95 -10.15
N ALA A 29 -4.76 2.92 -10.66
CA ALA A 29 -4.02 2.98 -11.93
C ALA A 29 -4.88 3.37 -13.15
N LYS A 30 -6.22 3.28 -13.03
CA LYS A 30 -7.18 3.69 -14.06
C LYS A 30 -7.67 5.13 -13.89
N CYS A 31 -7.25 5.81 -12.84
CA CYS A 31 -7.58 7.20 -12.55
C CYS A 31 -6.49 8.13 -13.10
N ASP A 32 -6.87 9.37 -13.37
CA ASP A 32 -5.92 10.45 -13.65
C ASP A 32 -5.10 10.79 -12.39
N ALA A 33 -4.19 11.77 -12.49
CA ALA A 33 -3.28 12.15 -11.41
C ALA A 33 -3.95 12.60 -10.09
N GLY A 34 -5.28 12.79 -10.06
CA GLY A 34 -6.02 13.18 -8.87
C GLY A 34 -7.50 12.79 -8.93
N PRO A 35 -8.23 13.02 -7.83
CA PRO A 35 -9.63 12.63 -7.74
C PRO A 35 -10.52 13.47 -8.67
N THR A 36 -11.57 12.84 -9.20
CA THR A 36 -12.58 13.49 -10.04
C THR A 36 -13.79 13.95 -9.21
N VAL A 37 -14.65 14.79 -9.80
CA VAL A 37 -15.90 15.22 -9.15
C VAL A 37 -16.95 14.10 -9.17
N PHE A 38 -16.97 13.30 -10.24
CA PHE A 38 -17.95 12.23 -10.47
C PHE A 38 -17.27 10.92 -10.89
N GLY A 39 -17.97 9.80 -10.72
CA GLY A 39 -17.50 8.48 -11.15
C GLY A 39 -16.68 7.74 -10.11
N LYS A 40 -15.91 6.74 -10.58
CA LYS A 40 -15.18 5.79 -9.72
C LYS A 40 -13.93 6.38 -9.05
N CYS A 41 -13.35 7.42 -9.63
CA CYS A 41 -12.16 8.11 -9.12
C CYS A 41 -12.50 9.32 -8.24
N ARG A 42 -13.72 9.38 -7.69
CA ARG A 42 -14.13 10.51 -6.86
C ARG A 42 -13.46 10.49 -5.48
N THR A 43 -13.37 11.66 -4.85
CA THR A 43 -12.90 11.77 -3.47
C THR A 43 -13.71 10.89 -2.52
N ALA A 44 -13.03 10.23 -1.60
CA ALA A 44 -13.63 9.53 -0.47
C ALA A 44 -13.74 10.46 0.75
N LYS A 45 -14.42 9.97 1.80
CA LYS A 45 -14.45 10.67 3.10
C LYS A 45 -13.17 10.40 3.89
N ALA A 46 -12.62 9.19 3.80
CA ALA A 46 -11.41 8.79 4.48
C ALA A 46 -10.57 7.83 3.62
N ILE A 47 -9.26 7.89 3.81
CA ILE A 47 -8.30 6.85 3.43
C ILE A 47 -8.07 6.01 4.68
N VAL A 48 -8.18 4.68 4.57
CA VAL A 48 -7.89 3.75 5.67
C VAL A 48 -6.68 2.93 5.30
N VAL A 49 -5.56 3.14 5.99
CA VAL A 49 -4.32 2.37 5.78
C VAL A 49 -4.19 1.30 6.85
N ILE A 50 -3.93 0.07 6.40
CA ILE A 50 -3.82 -1.12 7.25
C ILE A 50 -2.38 -1.62 7.23
N SER A 51 -1.77 -1.75 8.41
CA SER A 51 -0.41 -2.26 8.54
C SER A 51 -0.30 -3.70 8.03
N GLY A 52 0.85 -4.06 7.47
CA GLY A 52 1.14 -5.42 7.03
C GLY A 52 2.12 -5.43 5.87
N GLY A 53 2.93 -6.49 5.77
CA GLY A 53 4.04 -6.54 4.82
C GLY A 53 4.94 -5.31 4.99
N ASP A 54 5.13 -4.57 3.90
CA ASP A 54 5.81 -3.27 3.91
C ASP A 54 4.87 -2.15 4.44
N THR A 55 4.90 -1.96 5.75
CA THR A 55 4.04 -0.99 6.44
C THR A 55 4.44 0.45 6.13
N ASP A 56 5.71 0.71 5.86
CA ASP A 56 6.21 2.05 5.52
C ASP A 56 5.74 2.46 4.13
N ALA A 57 5.89 1.60 3.12
CA ALA A 57 5.42 1.88 1.77
C ALA A 57 3.91 2.12 1.72
N ARG A 58 3.13 1.30 2.44
CA ARG A 58 1.66 1.48 2.54
C ARG A 58 1.27 2.81 3.17
N THR A 59 2.00 3.21 4.21
CA THR A 59 1.76 4.48 4.89
C THR A 59 2.13 5.66 4.00
N ASP A 60 3.25 5.57 3.30
CA ASP A 60 3.72 6.61 2.39
C ASP A 60 2.75 6.83 1.22
N GLU A 61 2.19 5.75 0.67
CA GLU A 61 1.17 5.86 -0.37
C GLU A 61 -0.12 6.49 0.17
N ALA A 62 -0.55 6.12 1.38
CA ALA A 62 -1.72 6.74 2.00
C ALA A 62 -1.51 8.24 2.28
N ILE A 63 -0.31 8.64 2.67
CA ILE A 63 0.08 10.06 2.84
C ILE A 63 0.05 10.79 1.50
N ARG A 64 0.57 10.17 0.43
CA ARG A 64 0.52 10.74 -0.93
C ARG A 64 -0.92 10.98 -1.35
N LEU A 65 -1.79 9.97 -1.25
CA LEU A 65 -3.21 10.08 -1.58
C LEU A 65 -3.92 11.15 -0.74
N TYR A 66 -3.59 11.25 0.55
CA TYR A 66 -4.14 12.30 1.43
C TYR A 66 -3.77 13.71 0.92
N LYS A 67 -2.48 13.92 0.62
CA LYS A 67 -1.97 15.21 0.12
C LYS A 67 -2.50 15.57 -1.27
N ASP A 68 -2.72 14.56 -2.11
CA ASP A 68 -3.33 14.70 -3.44
C ASP A 68 -4.86 14.93 -3.37
N GLY A 69 -5.43 15.01 -2.16
CA GLY A 69 -6.82 15.39 -1.94
C GLY A 69 -7.83 14.25 -2.10
N TRP A 70 -7.38 13.00 -2.14
CA TRP A 70 -8.27 11.85 -2.32
C TRP A 70 -9.26 11.65 -1.16
N ALA A 71 -8.95 12.13 0.04
CA ALA A 71 -9.88 12.15 1.15
C ALA A 71 -9.53 13.22 2.20
N LYS A 72 -10.53 13.57 3.02
CA LYS A 72 -10.37 14.53 4.12
C LYS A 72 -9.69 13.94 5.37
N TYR A 73 -9.85 12.64 5.60
CA TYR A 73 -9.33 11.97 6.78
C TYR A 73 -8.37 10.84 6.39
N LEU A 74 -7.28 10.71 7.13
CA LEU A 74 -6.40 9.54 7.07
C LEU A 74 -6.54 8.75 8.37
N VAL A 75 -6.99 7.50 8.25
CA VAL A 75 -7.18 6.57 9.38
C VAL A 75 -6.12 5.48 9.29
N VAL A 76 -5.36 5.31 10.36
CA VAL A 76 -4.34 4.26 10.49
C VAL A 76 -4.87 3.11 11.34
N SER A 77 -4.68 1.88 10.88
CA SER A 77 -5.10 0.67 11.61
C SER A 77 -4.00 -0.39 11.61
N GLY A 78 -3.66 -0.91 12.79
CA GLY A 78 -2.59 -1.89 12.91
C GLY A 78 -2.16 -2.17 14.34
N ALA A 79 -1.75 -3.42 14.57
CA ALA A 79 -1.17 -3.89 15.82
C ALA A 79 0.23 -4.44 15.57
N ALA A 80 1.08 -4.45 16.59
CA ALA A 80 2.39 -5.10 16.55
C ALA A 80 2.32 -6.42 17.32
N ALA A 81 3.03 -7.44 16.84
CA ALA A 81 3.18 -8.70 17.56
C ALA A 81 4.06 -8.51 18.81
N ASP A 82 5.07 -7.64 18.71
CA ASP A 82 5.78 -7.11 19.87
C ASP A 82 4.84 -6.21 20.68
N LYS A 83 4.73 -6.51 21.98
CA LYS A 83 3.87 -5.79 22.93
C LYS A 83 4.60 -4.70 23.70
N THR A 84 5.91 -4.58 23.51
CA THR A 84 6.77 -3.63 24.22
C THR A 84 7.05 -2.39 23.39
N GLY A 85 7.14 -2.53 22.07
CA GLY A 85 7.26 -1.43 21.11
C GLY A 85 5.93 -0.71 20.82
N LEU A 86 6.01 0.26 19.91
CA LEU A 86 4.83 0.94 19.39
C LEU A 86 3.95 -0.04 18.59
N SER A 87 2.64 0.16 18.67
CA SER A 87 1.74 -0.48 17.71
C SER A 87 2.04 0.01 16.30
N ASN A 88 1.80 -0.83 15.29
CA ASN A 88 1.95 -0.40 13.90
C ASN A 88 1.11 0.85 13.60
N ALA A 89 -0.12 0.96 14.14
CA ALA A 89 -0.91 2.18 13.97
C ALA A 89 -0.24 3.42 14.56
N ALA A 90 0.38 3.31 15.73
CA ALA A 90 1.10 4.43 16.34
C ALA A 90 2.34 4.83 15.51
N ALA A 91 3.11 3.86 15.02
CA ALA A 91 4.25 4.12 14.14
C ALA A 91 3.82 4.78 12.81
N MET A 92 2.76 4.27 12.19
CA MET A 92 2.19 4.87 10.97
C MET A 92 1.69 6.30 11.20
N ARG A 93 1.01 6.56 12.34
CA ARG A 93 0.60 7.92 12.73
C ARG A 93 1.79 8.86 12.86
N GLN A 94 2.83 8.43 13.56
CA GLN A 94 4.03 9.24 13.76
C GLN A 94 4.70 9.58 12.42
N ARG A 95 4.77 8.62 11.50
CA ARG A 95 5.29 8.82 10.15
C ARG A 95 4.43 9.79 9.33
N ALA A 96 3.11 9.69 9.41
CA ALA A 96 2.21 10.63 8.74
C ALA A 96 2.41 12.06 9.23
N MET A 97 2.44 12.24 10.56
CA MET A 97 2.67 13.55 11.19
C MET A 97 4.03 14.13 10.83
N SER A 98 5.10 13.33 10.84
CA SER A 98 6.44 13.81 10.47
C SER A 98 6.55 14.22 8.99
N ARG A 99 5.62 13.77 8.14
CA ARG A 99 5.51 14.16 6.74
C ARG A 99 4.49 15.26 6.46
N GLY A 100 3.92 15.89 7.49
CA GLY A 100 3.03 17.04 7.34
C GLY A 100 1.60 16.68 6.91
N VAL A 101 1.09 15.53 7.36
CA VAL A 101 -0.35 15.21 7.40
C VAL A 101 -0.98 15.87 8.63
#